data_AF-A0A8T4RAM4-F1
#
_entry.id   AF-A0A8T4RAM4-F1
#
_cell.length_a   1.000
_cell.length_b   1.000
_cell.length_c   1.000
_cell.angle_alpha   90.00
_cell.angle_beta   90.00
_cell.angle_gamma   90.00
#
_symmetry.space_group_name_H-M   'P 1'
#
loop_
_entity.id
_entity.type
_entity.pdbx_description
1 polymer ?
#
loop_
_entity_poly.entity_id
_entity_poly.type
_entity_poly.pdbx_seq_one_letter_code
_entity_poly.pdbx_strand_id
1 'polypeptide(L)'
;MRVEKHLEALKEVQDEIDSALKDPRGVVVHQRRLAFSLSLGACTLIELYFHKHNVIKEGAKIHHEWLKRKKETIFEQLQNQIVSPITSLSDIDKIIDLAILIEEKRDDLAYGSVASESILMEKINLFLKMKELVEC
;
A
#
# COMPACT_ATOMS: atom_id res chain seq x y z
N MET A 1 -3.79 14.99 -1.55
CA MET A 1 -2.63 15.37 -0.72
C MET A 1 -1.51 15.85 -1.67
N ARG A 2 -0.53 16.67 -1.25
CA ARG A 2 0.55 17.06 -2.19
C ARG A 2 1.56 15.92 -2.36
N VAL A 3 2.29 15.89 -3.47
CA VAL A 3 3.27 14.84 -3.79
C VAL A 3 4.30 14.69 -2.67
N GLU A 4 4.77 15.80 -2.08
CA GLU A 4 5.76 15.78 -1.01
C GLU A 4 5.28 15.01 0.22
N LYS A 5 3.99 15.12 0.54
CA LYS A 5 3.39 14.41 1.66
C LYS A 5 3.24 12.91 1.40
N HIS A 6 3.08 12.50 0.14
CA HIS A 6 3.15 11.08 -0.23
C HIS A 6 4.56 10.54 0.00
N LEU A 7 5.57 11.29 -0.42
CA LEU A 7 6.98 10.89 -0.25
C LEU A 7 7.38 10.82 1.22
N GLU A 8 6.91 11.76 2.05
CA GLU A 8 7.11 11.72 3.51
C GLU A 8 6.50 10.44 4.11
N ALA A 9 5.24 10.13 3.79
CA ALA A 9 4.58 8.92 4.29
C ALA A 9 5.28 7.63 3.80
N LEU A 10 5.72 7.57 2.53
CA LEU A 10 6.47 6.42 2.02
C LEU A 10 7.84 6.27 2.69
N LYS A 11 8.47 7.37 3.07
CA LYS A 11 9.70 7.34 3.86
C LYS A 11 9.45 6.76 5.24
N GLU A 12 8.39 7.15 5.93
CA GLU A 12 8.01 6.57 7.23
C GLU A 12 7.79 5.05 7.13
N VAL A 13 7.12 4.59 6.07
CA VAL A 13 6.93 3.16 5.81
C VAL A 13 8.27 2.46 5.56
N GLN A 14 9.16 3.06 4.78
CA GLN A 14 10.49 2.51 4.53
C GLN A 14 11.31 2.44 5.82
N ASP A 15 11.27 3.47 6.65
CA ASP A 15 12.00 3.51 7.92
C ASP A 15 11.50 2.41 8.88
N GLU A 16 10.20 2.10 8.92
CA GLU A 16 9.67 0.99 9.71
C GLU A 16 10.10 -0.38 9.15
N ILE A 17 10.10 -0.56 7.83
CA ILE A 17 10.63 -1.79 7.20
C ILE A 17 12.10 -1.98 7.56
N ASP A 18 12.91 -0.94 7.38
CA ASP A 18 14.33 -0.95 7.69
C ASP A 18 14.59 -1.26 9.16
N SER A 19 13.79 -0.67 10.06
CA SER A 19 13.85 -0.92 11.50
C SER A 19 13.55 -2.39 11.81
N ALA A 20 12.49 -2.95 11.22
CA ALA A 20 12.12 -4.35 11.43
C ALA A 20 13.17 -5.33 10.91
N LEU A 21 13.76 -5.07 9.74
CA LEU A 21 14.79 -5.92 9.14
C LEU A 21 16.13 -5.88 9.87
N LYS A 22 16.42 -4.78 10.58
CA LYS A 22 17.67 -4.59 11.34
C LYS A 22 17.54 -4.98 12.82
N ASP A 23 16.33 -5.24 13.32
CA ASP A 23 16.11 -5.59 14.72
C ASP A 23 16.64 -7.00 15.01
N PRO A 24 17.56 -7.18 15.98
CA PRO A 24 18.12 -8.49 16.33
C PRO A 24 17.08 -9.48 16.89
N ARG A 25 15.89 -9.01 17.26
CA ARG A 25 14.75 -9.84 17.70
C ARG A 25 13.89 -10.34 16.53
N GLY A 26 14.19 -9.90 15.30
CA GLY A 26 13.51 -10.27 14.07
C GLY A 26 12.24 -9.47 13.80
N VAL A 27 11.72 -9.58 12.57
CA VAL A 27 10.57 -8.79 12.08
C VAL A 27 9.27 -9.05 12.85
N VAL A 28 9.16 -10.17 13.56
CA VAL A 28 7.97 -10.58 14.29
C VAL A 28 7.59 -9.57 15.40
N VAL A 29 8.57 -8.97 16.08
CA VAL A 29 8.29 -7.95 17.12
C VAL A 29 7.76 -6.64 16.54
N HIS A 30 7.82 -6.47 15.21
CA HIS A 30 7.30 -5.35 14.46
C HIS A 30 5.96 -5.64 13.78
N GLN A 31 5.42 -6.87 13.88
CA GLN A 31 4.22 -7.32 13.16
C GLN A 31 3.10 -6.28 13.08
N ARG A 32 2.67 -5.73 14.22
CA ARG A 32 1.57 -4.75 14.26
C ARG A 32 1.92 -3.48 13.50
N ARG A 33 3.13 -2.95 13.70
CA ARG A 33 3.60 -1.72 13.03
C ARG A 33 3.76 -1.93 11.54
N LEU A 34 4.28 -3.08 11.12
CA LEU A 34 4.35 -3.49 9.72
C LEU A 34 2.96 -3.58 9.09
N ALA A 35 1.98 -4.20 9.76
CA ALA A 35 0.62 -4.32 9.24
C ALA A 35 -0.01 -2.94 8.93
N PHE A 36 0.15 -1.96 9.84
CA PHE A 36 -0.35 -0.61 9.61
C PHE A 36 0.47 0.15 8.55
N SER A 37 1.79 0.06 8.61
CA SER A 37 2.69 0.83 7.73
C SER A 37 2.59 0.37 6.28
N LEU A 38 2.56 -0.94 6.03
CA LEU A 38 2.43 -1.49 4.68
C LEU A 38 1.08 -1.14 4.05
N SER A 39 0.00 -1.19 4.83
CA SER A 39 -1.35 -0.79 4.40
C SER A 39 -1.42 0.70 4.05
N LEU A 40 -0.87 1.56 4.91
CA LEU A 40 -0.71 2.99 4.64
C LEU A 40 0.10 3.22 3.34
N GLY A 41 1.25 2.57 3.24
CA GLY A 41 2.13 2.67 2.09
C GLY A 41 1.46 2.25 0.78
N ALA A 42 0.66 1.18 0.79
CA ALA A 42 -0.10 0.75 -0.39
C ALA A 42 -1.09 1.82 -0.86
N CYS A 43 -1.87 2.41 0.05
CA CYS A 43 -2.76 3.53 -0.29
C CYS A 43 -1.98 4.73 -0.84
N THR A 44 -0.88 5.10 -0.19
CA THR A 44 -0.03 6.22 -0.62
C THR A 44 0.61 5.98 -1.98
N LEU A 45 1.03 4.76 -2.31
CA LEU A 45 1.56 4.41 -3.63
C LEU A 45 0.51 4.56 -4.74
N ILE A 46 -0.75 4.17 -4.48
CA ILE A 46 -1.84 4.38 -5.44
C ILE A 46 -2.07 5.88 -5.67
N GLU A 47 -2.10 6.68 -4.60
CA GLU A 47 -2.24 8.13 -4.70
C GLU A 47 -1.09 8.75 -5.49
N LEU A 48 0.16 8.36 -5.19
CA LEU A 48 1.35 8.82 -5.88
C LEU A 48 1.31 8.46 -7.37
N TYR A 49 0.89 7.24 -7.71
CA TYR A 49 0.73 6.80 -9.10
C TYR A 49 -0.27 7.69 -9.85
N PHE A 50 -1.42 8.01 -9.26
CA PHE A 50 -2.39 8.92 -9.86
C PHE A 50 -1.87 10.36 -9.97
N HIS A 51 -1.07 10.83 -9.00
CA HIS A 51 -0.40 12.12 -9.09
C HIS A 51 0.61 12.18 -10.26
N LYS A 52 1.45 11.14 -10.43
CA LYS A 52 2.41 11.06 -11.54
C LYS A 52 1.73 11.16 -12.92
N HIS A 53 0.50 10.67 -13.03
CA HIS A 53 -0.30 10.74 -14.24
C HIS A 53 -1.16 12.01 -14.35
N ASN A 54 -1.15 12.89 -13.35
CA ASN A 54 -2.00 14.09 -13.26
C ASN A 54 -3.51 13.79 -13.36
N VAL A 55 -3.94 12.64 -12.83
CA VAL A 55 -5.34 12.20 -12.92
C VAL A 55 -6.10 12.30 -11.61
N ILE A 56 -5.42 12.46 -10.47
CA ILE A 56 -6.08 12.50 -9.17
C ILE A 56 -6.84 13.82 -8.94
N LYS A 57 -8.06 13.73 -8.41
CA LYS A 57 -8.84 14.91 -8.00
C LYS A 57 -8.21 15.58 -6.78
N GLU A 58 -8.37 16.89 -6.68
CA GLU A 58 -7.96 17.62 -5.48
C GLU A 58 -8.70 17.09 -4.25
N GLY A 59 -7.96 16.90 -3.15
CA GLY A 59 -8.52 16.37 -1.90
C GLY A 59 -8.83 14.87 -1.88
N ALA A 60 -8.71 14.17 -3.01
CA ALA A 60 -8.93 12.72 -3.07
C ALA A 60 -7.98 11.96 -2.14
N LYS A 61 -8.52 10.87 -1.57
CA LYS A 61 -7.81 9.95 -0.68
C LYS A 61 -8.26 8.52 -0.94
N ILE A 62 -7.33 7.59 -0.86
CA ILE A 62 -7.58 6.16 -0.97
C ILE A 62 -7.74 5.58 0.43
N HIS A 63 -8.83 4.85 0.64
CA HIS A 63 -9.10 4.20 1.92
C HIS A 63 -8.74 2.73 1.84
N HIS A 64 -7.95 2.24 2.80
CA HIS A 64 -7.51 0.84 2.86
C HIS A 64 -8.69 -0.16 2.91
N GLU A 65 -9.81 0.22 3.53
CA GLU A 65 -11.05 -0.58 3.55
C GLU A 65 -11.62 -0.88 2.15
N TRP A 66 -11.26 -0.08 1.13
CA TRP A 66 -11.62 -0.40 -0.25
C TRP A 66 -10.86 -1.63 -0.74
N LEU A 67 -9.58 -1.77 -0.37
CA LEU A 67 -8.69 -2.85 -0.80
C LEU A 67 -9.10 -4.24 -0.26
N LYS A 68 -10.05 -4.28 0.69
CA LYS A 68 -10.67 -5.52 1.20
C LYS A 68 -11.86 -6.00 0.35
N ARG A 69 -12.29 -5.21 -0.64
CA ARG A 69 -13.47 -5.50 -1.48
C ARG A 69 -13.09 -6.27 -2.73
N LYS A 70 -14.11 -6.68 -3.49
CA LYS A 70 -13.92 -7.25 -4.83
C LYS A 70 -13.24 -6.24 -5.75
N LYS A 71 -12.39 -6.72 -6.66
CA LYS A 71 -11.60 -5.90 -7.57
C LYS A 71 -12.47 -4.90 -8.33
N GLU A 72 -13.61 -5.33 -8.87
CA GLU A 72 -14.53 -4.46 -9.62
C GLU A 72 -15.00 -3.26 -8.77
N THR A 73 -15.36 -3.51 -7.51
CA THR A 73 -15.77 -2.45 -6.58
C THR A 73 -14.61 -1.52 -6.21
N ILE A 74 -13.38 -2.04 -6.11
CA ILE A 74 -12.18 -1.20 -5.92
C ILE A 74 -12.05 -0.24 -7.09
N PHE A 75 -12.11 -0.75 -8.33
CA PHE A 75 -12.01 0.07 -9.54
C PHE A 75 -13.10 1.16 -9.62
N GLU A 76 -14.33 0.84 -9.24
CA GLU A 76 -15.42 1.83 -9.14
C GLU A 76 -15.09 2.94 -8.12
N GLN A 77 -14.56 2.59 -6.94
CA GLN A 77 -14.17 3.58 -5.93
C GLN A 77 -13.01 4.46 -6.40
N LEU A 78 -12.00 3.86 -7.03
CA LEU A 78 -10.84 4.56 -7.57
C LEU A 78 -11.23 5.50 -8.72
N GLN A 79 -12.14 5.07 -9.61
CA GLN A 79 -12.66 5.92 -10.69
C GLN A 79 -13.29 7.21 -10.15
N ASN A 80 -13.91 7.17 -8.97
CA ASN A 80 -14.48 8.35 -8.33
C ASN A 80 -13.41 9.35 -7.83
N GLN A 81 -12.16 8.91 -7.66
CA GLN A 81 -11.04 9.73 -7.17
C GLN A 81 -10.22 10.39 -8.29
N ILE A 82 -10.47 10.03 -9.56
CA ILE A 82 -9.67 10.48 -10.71
C ILE A 82 -10.52 11.19 -11.77
N VAL A 83 -9.91 12.01 -12.61
CA VAL A 83 -10.56 12.80 -13.67
C VAL A 83 -10.51 12.14 -15.05
N SER A 84 -9.76 11.05 -15.20
CA SER A 84 -9.68 10.25 -16.42
C SER A 84 -10.27 8.85 -16.21
N PRO A 85 -10.59 8.10 -17.29
CA PRO A 85 -10.95 6.70 -17.17
C PRO A 85 -9.80 5.89 -16.55
N ILE A 86 -10.09 5.06 -15.55
CA ILE A 86 -9.09 4.20 -14.89
C ILE A 86 -8.40 3.25 -15.87
N THR A 87 -9.10 2.89 -16.95
CA THR A 87 -8.59 2.08 -18.06
C THR A 87 -7.48 2.75 -18.87
N SER A 88 -7.26 4.05 -18.70
CA SER A 88 -6.14 4.78 -19.33
C SER A 88 -4.79 4.53 -18.64
N LEU A 89 -4.79 3.87 -17.49
CA LEU A 89 -3.60 3.63 -16.68
C LEU A 89 -3.07 2.21 -16.93
N SER A 90 -1.86 2.08 -17.48
CA SER A 90 -1.32 0.79 -17.94
C SER A 90 -1.07 -0.23 -16.82
N ASP A 91 -0.61 0.23 -15.65
CA ASP A 91 -0.14 -0.65 -14.58
C ASP A 91 -1.09 -0.72 -13.38
N ILE A 92 -2.23 -0.03 -13.46
CA ILE A 92 -3.17 0.05 -12.33
C ILE A 92 -3.67 -1.33 -11.89
N ASP A 93 -3.87 -2.25 -12.84
CA ASP A 93 -4.36 -3.60 -12.55
C ASP A 93 -3.40 -4.38 -11.64
N LYS A 94 -2.10 -4.31 -11.95
CA LYS A 94 -1.02 -4.93 -11.17
C LYS A 94 -0.83 -4.25 -9.82
N ILE A 95 -0.90 -2.91 -9.79
CA ILE A 95 -0.80 -2.12 -8.55
C ILE A 95 -1.91 -2.54 -7.58
N ILE A 96 -3.14 -2.67 -8.07
CA ILE A 96 -4.29 -3.08 -7.25
C ILE A 96 -4.19 -4.54 -6.82
N ASP A 97 -3.71 -5.44 -7.66
CA ASP A 97 -3.48 -6.83 -7.25
C ASP A 97 -2.48 -6.92 -6.09
N LEU A 98 -1.37 -6.16 -6.15
CA LEU A 98 -0.40 -6.10 -5.05
C LEU A 98 -1.01 -5.46 -3.79
N ALA A 99 -1.79 -4.39 -3.94
CA ALA A 99 -2.43 -3.71 -2.82
C ALA A 99 -3.45 -4.62 -2.09
N ILE A 100 -4.24 -5.41 -2.84
CA ILE A 100 -5.14 -6.41 -2.29
C ILE A 100 -4.35 -7.46 -1.51
N LEU A 101 -3.26 -7.97 -2.09
CA LEU A 101 -2.40 -8.95 -1.41
C LEU A 101 -1.72 -8.38 -0.17
N ILE A 102 -1.41 -7.08 -0.11
CA ILE A 102 -0.88 -6.43 1.09
C ILE A 102 -1.97 -6.35 2.18
N GLU A 103 -3.19 -5.92 1.81
CA GLU A 103 -4.31 -5.73 2.75
C GLU A 103 -4.93 -7.05 3.25
N GLU A 104 -4.78 -8.14 2.49
CA GLU A 104 -5.28 -9.45 2.88
C GLU A 104 -4.73 -9.87 4.27
N LYS A 105 -5.63 -10.26 5.19
CA LYS A 105 -5.31 -10.63 6.58
C LYS A 105 -4.56 -9.55 7.38
N ARG A 106 -4.57 -8.30 6.92
CA ARG A 106 -3.94 -7.18 7.64
C ARG A 106 -4.45 -7.06 9.07
N ASP A 107 -5.75 -7.25 9.31
CA ASP A 107 -6.33 -7.15 10.65
C ASP A 107 -5.89 -8.30 11.57
N ASP A 108 -5.69 -9.51 11.03
CA ASP A 108 -5.11 -10.62 11.77
C ASP A 108 -3.66 -10.32 12.17
N LEU A 109 -2.89 -9.68 11.29
CA LEU A 109 -1.54 -9.22 11.61
C LEU A 109 -1.55 -8.08 12.64
N ALA A 110 -2.48 -7.13 12.54
CA ALA A 110 -2.52 -5.97 13.42
C ALA A 110 -3.02 -6.32 14.84
N TYR A 111 -4.04 -7.16 14.94
CA TYR A 111 -4.79 -7.39 16.18
C TYR A 111 -4.81 -8.85 16.64
N GLY A 112 -4.48 -9.78 15.75
CA GLY A 112 -4.51 -11.21 16.04
C GLY A 112 -3.23 -11.74 16.68
N SER A 113 -3.10 -13.06 16.63
CA SER A 113 -1.95 -13.79 17.16
C SER A 113 -0.67 -13.51 16.36
N VAL A 114 0.47 -13.84 16.96
CA VAL A 114 1.78 -13.71 16.32
C VAL A 114 1.84 -14.58 15.06
N ALA A 115 2.11 -13.94 13.91
CA ALA A 115 2.33 -14.57 12.63
C ALA A 115 3.77 -15.06 12.49
N SER A 116 4.00 -15.97 11.55
CA SER A 116 5.35 -16.39 11.21
C SER A 116 6.12 -15.25 10.53
N GLU A 117 7.43 -15.25 10.74
CA GLU A 117 8.36 -14.35 10.04
C GLU A 117 8.18 -14.41 8.51
N SER A 118 7.94 -15.60 7.96
CA SER A 118 7.72 -15.78 6.52
C SER A 118 6.56 -14.96 5.96
N ILE A 119 5.45 -14.88 6.70
CA ILE A 119 4.26 -14.11 6.29
C ILE A 119 4.59 -12.61 6.31
N LEU A 120 5.31 -12.14 7.33
CA LEU A 120 5.71 -10.73 7.43
C LEU A 120 6.67 -10.34 6.31
N MET A 121 7.65 -11.21 6.02
CA MET A 121 8.59 -11.02 4.90
C MET A 121 7.87 -11.00 3.55
N GLU A 122 6.87 -11.87 3.36
CA GLU A 122 6.03 -11.84 2.15
C GLU A 122 5.33 -10.49 1.98
N LYS A 123 4.72 -9.95 3.04
CA LYS A 123 4.04 -8.64 3.00
C LYS A 123 5.02 -7.49 2.71
N ILE A 124 6.21 -7.52 3.29
CA ILE A 124 7.28 -6.55 2.99
C ILE A 124 7.66 -6.64 1.50
N ASN A 125 7.90 -7.84 0.99
CA ASN A 125 8.30 -8.04 -0.42
C ASN A 125 7.20 -7.59 -1.40
N LEU A 126 5.93 -7.84 -1.10
CA LEU A 126 4.80 -7.35 -1.90
C LEU A 126 4.80 -5.81 -1.97
N PHE A 127 5.01 -5.14 -0.85
CA PHE A 127 5.12 -3.67 -0.81
C PHE A 127 6.32 -3.16 -1.61
N LEU A 128 7.51 -3.75 -1.44
CA LEU A 128 8.70 -3.34 -2.19
C LEU A 128 8.51 -3.50 -3.70
N LYS A 129 7.87 -4.59 -4.13
CA LYS A 129 7.51 -4.80 -5.54
C LYS A 129 6.50 -3.77 -6.05
N MET A 130 5.51 -3.42 -5.24
CA MET A 130 4.54 -2.38 -5.58
C MET A 130 5.20 -1.01 -5.71
N LYS A 131 6.13 -0.70 -4.80
CA LYS A 131 6.91 0.53 -4.80
C LYS A 131 7.76 0.64 -6.07
N GLU A 132 8.49 -0.41 -6.42
CA GLU A 132 9.27 -0.47 -7.67
C GLU A 132 8.39 -0.18 -8.90
N LEU A 133 7.22 -0.81 -8.98
CA LEU A 133 6.28 -0.62 -10.09
C LEU A 133 5.78 0.83 -10.22
N VAL A 134 5.64 1.55 -9.11
CA VAL A 134 5.16 2.95 -9.11
C VAL A 134 6.32 3.94 -9.27
N GLU A 135 7.51 3.62 -8.79
CA GLU A 135 8.67 4.52 -8.78
C GLU A 135 9.51 4.49 -10.06
N CYS A 136 9.58 3.35 -10.75
CA CYS A 136 10.17 3.21 -12.09
C CYS A 136 9.43 4.06 -13.14
#